data_AF-A0A353Y9K1-F1
#
_entry.id   AF-A0A353Y9K1-F1
#
_cell.length_a   1.000
_cell.length_b   1.000
_cell.length_c   1.000
_cell.angle_alpha   90.00
_cell.angle_beta   90.00
_cell.angle_gamma   90.00
#
_symmetry.space_group_name_H-M   'P 1'
#
loop_
_entity.id
_entity.type
_entity.pdbx_description
1 polymer ?
#
loop_
_entity_poly.entity_id
_entity_poly.type
_entity_poly.pdbx_seq_one_letter_code
_entity_poly.pdbx_strand_id
1 'polypeptide(L)'
;MASTAHALELLGITCTFATPGGGPSYTAVADTTLRVAAGEFVSVVGPTGCGKSTLLNVGAGLLAPSAGEVRVFGEPLRGLNRRAGYMFQAEALLPWRSALDNVLLGLQYRGVPETEARAQAEDWLARVGLAGFGDRYPHQLSGGMRQRV
;
A
#
# COMPACT_ATOMS: atom_id res chain seq x y z
N MET A 1 14.98 7.72 28.17
CA MET A 1 14.70 6.48 27.42
C MET A 1 13.88 6.88 26.20
N ALA A 2 14.49 6.85 25.02
CA ALA A 2 13.78 7.21 23.79
C ALA A 2 12.72 6.14 23.52
N SER A 3 11.44 6.50 23.60
CA SER A 3 10.36 5.66 23.10
C SER A 3 10.67 5.40 21.63
N THR A 4 10.98 4.15 21.29
CA THR A 4 11.13 3.74 19.89
C THR A 4 9.77 3.87 19.23
N ALA A 5 9.55 4.98 18.51
CA ALA A 5 8.31 5.22 17.81
C ALA A 5 8.11 4.15 16.73
N HIS A 6 7.10 3.29 16.92
CA HIS A 6 6.69 2.34 15.91
C HIS A 6 6.03 3.09 14.75
N ALA A 7 6.44 2.78 13.52
CA ALA A 7 5.82 3.33 12.32
C ALA A 7 4.41 2.75 12.11
N LEU A 8 4.22 1.47 12.45
CA LEU A 8 2.94 0.77 12.38
C LEU A 8 2.78 -0.13 13.60
N GLU A 9 1.61 -0.06 14.23
CA GLU A 9 1.19 -0.99 15.26
C GLU A 9 -0.18 -1.57 14.89
N LEU A 10 -0.25 -2.89 14.84
CA LEU A 10 -1.46 -3.68 14.77
C LEU A 10 -1.64 -4.29 16.16
N LEU A 11 -2.69 -3.92 16.89
CA LEU A 11 -2.90 -4.31 18.28
C LEU A 11 -4.18 -5.14 18.39
N GLY A 12 -4.02 -6.45 18.66
CA GLY A 12 -5.15 -7.38 18.82
C GLY A 12 -6.06 -7.47 17.58
N ILE A 13 -5.48 -7.38 16.39
CA ILE A 13 -6.25 -7.33 15.13
C ILE A 13 -6.98 -8.63 14.90
N THR A 14 -8.29 -8.52 14.71
CA THR A 14 -9.16 -9.60 14.25
C THR A 14 -9.93 -9.16 13.01
N CYS A 15 -9.98 -10.01 11.99
CA CYS A 15 -10.71 -9.78 10.75
C CYS A 15 -11.62 -10.97 10.45
N THR A 16 -12.92 -10.75 10.58
CA THR A 16 -13.96 -11.73 10.32
C THR A 16 -14.84 -11.24 9.16
N PHE A 17 -15.08 -12.14 8.21
CA PHE A 17 -15.84 -11.89 6.99
C PHE A 17 -17.14 -12.68 7.02
N ALA A 18 -18.21 -12.04 6.56
CA ALA A 18 -19.47 -12.74 6.34
C ALA A 18 -19.33 -13.67 5.12
N THR A 19 -19.85 -14.88 5.25
CA THR A 19 -19.87 -15.84 4.15
C THR A 19 -21.07 -15.55 3.25
N PRO A 20 -20.88 -15.40 1.93
CA PRO A 20 -22.00 -15.25 0.99
C PRO A 20 -22.99 -16.41 1.15
N GLY A 21 -24.28 -16.11 1.27
CA GLY A 21 -25.33 -17.12 1.46
C GLY A 21 -25.66 -17.46 2.92
N GLY A 22 -25.14 -16.72 3.91
CA GLY A 22 -25.56 -16.82 5.31
C GLY A 22 -24.93 -17.97 6.10
N GLY A 23 -23.87 -18.58 5.57
CA GLY A 23 -23.06 -19.56 6.29
C GLY A 23 -22.29 -18.95 7.48
N PRO A 24 -21.62 -19.78 8.29
CA PRO A 24 -20.81 -19.31 9.41
C PRO A 24 -19.73 -18.34 8.91
N SER A 25 -19.49 -17.28 9.67
CA SER A 25 -18.48 -16.28 9.35
C SER A 25 -17.07 -16.86 9.33
N TYR A 26 -16.24 -16.37 8.43
CA TYR A 26 -14.85 -16.79 8.27
C TYR A 26 -13.89 -15.79 8.92
N THR A 27 -13.06 -16.24 9.88
CA THR A 27 -12.03 -15.41 10.49
C THR A 27 -10.70 -15.62 9.77
N ALA A 28 -10.22 -14.60 9.06
CA ALA A 28 -8.98 -14.65 8.30
C ALA A 28 -7.74 -14.31 9.15
N VAL A 29 -7.92 -13.47 10.17
CA VAL A 29 -6.88 -13.02 11.11
C VAL A 29 -7.53 -13.00 12.49
N ALA A 30 -6.88 -13.60 13.48
CA ALA A 30 -7.37 -13.66 14.86
C ALA A 30 -6.29 -13.16 15.82
N ASP A 31 -6.67 -12.24 16.70
CA ASP A 31 -5.86 -11.73 17.83
C ASP A 31 -4.39 -11.48 17.50
N THR A 32 -4.13 -10.78 16.39
CA THR A 32 -2.76 -10.58 15.90
C THR A 32 -2.21 -9.24 16.35
N THR A 33 -1.10 -9.27 17.07
CA THR A 33 -0.34 -8.07 17.44
C THR A 33 1.00 -8.04 16.71
N LEU A 34 1.25 -6.96 15.97
CA LEU A 34 2.50 -6.70 15.24
C LEU A 34 2.91 -5.25 15.46
N ARG A 35 4.18 -5.01 15.78
CA ARG A 35 4.75 -3.67 15.86
C ARG A 35 5.95 -3.58 14.95
N VAL A 36 5.97 -2.56 14.10
CA VAL A 36 7.04 -2.31 13.14
C VAL A 36 7.71 -0.99 13.51
N ALA A 37 9.00 -1.02 13.80
CA ALA A 37 9.77 0.17 14.11
C ALA A 37 9.96 1.07 12.87
N ALA A 38 10.17 2.37 13.08
CA ALA A 38 10.52 3.27 11.99
C ALA A 38 11.82 2.84 11.31
N GLY A 39 11.78 2.68 9.99
CA GLY A 39 12.93 2.22 9.18
C GLY A 39 13.16 0.71 9.18
N GLU A 40 12.31 -0.06 9.87
CA GLU A 40 12.41 -1.52 9.88
C GLU A 40 11.90 -2.12 8.56
N PHE A 41 12.61 -3.14 8.07
CA PHE A 41 12.16 -3.96 6.96
C PHE A 41 11.58 -5.27 7.48
N VAL A 42 10.28 -5.48 7.25
CA VAL A 42 9.54 -6.65 7.74
C VAL A 42 8.96 -7.43 6.56
N SER A 43 9.08 -8.76 6.62
CA SER A 43 8.45 -9.68 5.67
C SER A 43 7.44 -10.58 6.38
N VAL A 44 6.24 -10.68 5.84
CA VAL A 44 5.18 -11.56 6.35
C VAL A 44 5.04 -12.77 5.44
N VAL A 45 5.37 -13.95 5.96
CA VAL A 45 5.43 -15.21 5.19
C VAL A 45 4.44 -16.22 5.78
N GLY A 46 3.82 -17.01 4.90
CA GLY A 46 2.87 -18.05 5.29
C GLY A 46 2.09 -18.61 4.10
N PRO A 47 1.41 -19.75 4.26
CA PRO A 47 0.68 -20.42 3.18
C PRO A 47 -0.45 -19.55 2.60
N THR A 48 -0.94 -19.89 1.40
CA THR A 48 -2.09 -19.20 0.79
C THR A 48 -3.29 -19.24 1.73
N GLY A 49 -3.97 -18.11 1.90
CA GLY A 49 -5.16 -18.01 2.76
C GLY A 49 -4.91 -17.74 4.24
N CYS A 50 -3.66 -17.63 4.72
CA CYS A 50 -3.38 -17.37 6.15
C CYS A 50 -3.56 -15.91 6.61
N GLY A 51 -4.22 -15.05 5.82
CA GLY A 51 -4.52 -13.66 6.24
C GLY A 51 -3.42 -12.60 6.01
N LYS A 52 -2.33 -12.92 5.28
CA LYS A 52 -1.24 -11.95 5.00
C LYS A 52 -1.74 -10.67 4.32
N SER A 53 -2.42 -10.82 3.19
CA SER A 53 -2.96 -9.68 2.44
C SER A 53 -4.02 -8.94 3.26
N THR A 54 -4.75 -9.65 4.13
CA THR A 54 -5.69 -9.05 5.08
C THR A 54 -4.96 -8.13 6.06
N LEU A 55 -3.87 -8.59 6.69
CA LEU A 55 -3.04 -7.76 7.58
C LEU A 55 -2.44 -6.54 6.86
N LEU A 56 -1.94 -6.72 5.64
CA LEU A 56 -1.39 -5.60 4.85
C LEU A 56 -2.48 -4.57 4.49
N ASN A 57 -3.68 -5.03 4.10
CA ASN A 57 -4.82 -4.15 3.85
C ASN A 57 -5.25 -3.37 5.10
N VAL A 58 -5.22 -4.01 6.27
CA VAL A 58 -5.49 -3.36 7.56
C VAL A 58 -4.46 -2.27 7.85
N GLY A 59 -3.16 -2.57 7.71
CA GLY A 59 -2.08 -1.58 7.91
C GLY A 59 -2.11 -0.40 6.92
N ALA A 60 -2.60 -0.65 5.69
CA ALA A 60 -2.83 0.39 4.69
C ALA A 60 -4.12 1.20 4.92
N GLY A 61 -5.01 0.76 5.83
CA GLY A 61 -6.32 1.35 6.05
C GLY A 61 -7.34 1.05 4.93
N LEU A 62 -7.04 0.08 4.06
CA LEU A 62 -7.94 -0.40 3.00
C LEU A 62 -9.02 -1.34 3.55
N LEU A 63 -8.77 -1.93 4.71
CA LEU A 63 -9.71 -2.80 5.43
C LEU A 63 -9.77 -2.38 6.89
N ALA A 64 -10.97 -2.07 7.39
CA ALA A 64 -11.17 -1.91 8.82
C ALA A 64 -11.20 -3.28 9.51
N PRO A 65 -10.46 -3.49 10.61
CA PRO A 65 -10.53 -4.74 11.36
C PRO A 65 -11.89 -4.86 12.07
N SER A 66 -12.32 -6.09 12.32
CA SER A 66 -13.54 -6.39 13.09
C SER A 66 -13.34 -6.11 14.59
N ALA A 67 -12.11 -6.28 15.09
CA ALA A 67 -11.70 -5.89 16.43
C ALA A 67 -10.21 -5.54 16.46
N GLY A 68 -9.79 -4.84 17.51
CA GLY A 68 -8.43 -4.35 17.69
C GLY A 68 -8.24 -2.90 17.24
N GLU A 69 -7.00 -2.43 17.28
CA GLU A 69 -6.63 -1.05 16.97
C GLU A 69 -5.41 -1.02 16.04
N VAL A 70 -5.43 -0.12 15.06
CA VAL A 70 -4.27 0.18 14.21
C VAL A 70 -3.74 1.55 14.59
N ARG A 71 -2.44 1.68 14.81
CA ARG A 71 -1.75 2.96 15.01
C ARG A 71 -0.64 3.17 14.00
N VAL A 72 -0.47 4.41 13.57
CA VAL A 72 0.59 4.82 12.64
C VAL A 72 1.35 5.96 13.29
N PHE A 73 2.63 5.77 13.58
CA PHE A 73 3.44 6.71 14.39
C PHE A 73 2.76 7.13 15.70
N GLY A 74 2.15 6.16 16.40
CA GLY A 74 1.47 6.37 17.68
C GLY A 74 0.05 6.96 17.59
N GLU A 75 -0.40 7.40 16.42
CA GLU A 75 -1.75 7.93 16.21
C GLU A 75 -2.72 6.84 15.75
N PRO A 76 -3.96 6.75 16.30
CA PRO A 76 -4.97 5.82 15.82
C PRO A 76 -5.30 6.06 14.34
N LEU A 77 -5.23 5.02 13.53
CA LEU A 77 -5.56 5.08 12.11
C LEU A 77 -7.08 5.13 11.91
N ARG A 78 -7.56 6.17 11.23
CA ARG A 78 -8.96 6.30 10.81
C ARG A 78 -9.03 6.44 9.29
N GLY A 79 -9.60 5.44 8.62
CA GLY A 79 -9.63 5.37 7.16
C GLY A 79 -8.26 5.02 6.57
N LEU A 80 -7.91 5.64 5.44
CA LEU A 80 -6.69 5.32 4.69
C LEU A 80 -5.42 5.80 5.40
N ASN A 81 -4.40 4.96 5.39
CA ASN A 81 -3.06 5.34 5.84
C ASN A 81 -2.37 6.20 4.77
N ARG A 82 -2.49 7.53 4.91
CA ARG A 82 -1.90 8.50 3.96
C ARG A 82 -0.37 8.52 3.95
N ARG A 83 0.29 7.86 4.91
CA ARG A 83 1.75 7.73 4.99
C ARG A 83 2.26 6.46 4.30
N ALA A 84 1.38 5.53 3.93
CA ALA A 84 1.75 4.31 3.24
C ALA A 84 1.76 4.50 1.71
N GLY A 85 2.77 3.91 1.07
CA GLY A 85 2.68 3.51 -0.33
C GLY A 85 2.13 2.08 -0.38
N TYR A 86 1.29 1.78 -1.36
CA TYR A 86 0.71 0.45 -1.53
C TYR A 86 1.03 -0.07 -2.93
N MET A 87 1.70 -1.21 -3.00
CA MET A 87 2.04 -1.88 -4.26
C MET A 87 1.25 -3.17 -4.36
N PHE A 88 0.47 -3.32 -5.43
CA PHE A 88 -0.31 -4.51 -5.68
C PHE A 88 0.56 -5.61 -6.31
N GLN A 89 0.19 -6.87 -6.06
CA GLN A 89 0.83 -8.02 -6.71
C GLN A 89 0.57 -8.04 -8.23
N ALA A 90 -0.61 -7.58 -8.65
CA ALA A 90 -0.94 -7.37 -10.06
C ALA A 90 -0.60 -5.93 -10.47
N GLU A 91 -0.23 -5.74 -11.74
CA GLU A 91 0.05 -4.42 -12.31
C GLU A 91 -1.20 -3.54 -12.19
N ALA A 92 -1.12 -2.45 -11.42
CA ALA A 92 -2.21 -1.52 -11.18
C ALA A 92 -2.11 -0.25 -12.06
N LEU A 93 -1.35 -0.33 -13.15
CA LEU A 93 -1.19 0.78 -14.09
C LEU A 93 -2.47 1.02 -14.88
N LEU A 94 -2.82 2.29 -15.07
CA LEU A 94 -3.92 2.71 -15.93
C LEU A 94 -3.47 2.58 -17.40
N PRO A 95 -4.08 1.68 -18.20
CA PRO A 95 -3.58 1.35 -19.53
C PRO A 95 -3.74 2.46 -20.56
N TRP A 96 -4.62 3.43 -20.29
CA TRP A 96 -4.86 4.62 -21.12
C TRP A 96 -4.01 5.84 -20.72
N ARG A 97 -3.12 5.70 -19.73
CA ARG A 97 -2.19 6.75 -19.29
C ARG A 97 -0.75 6.35 -19.63
N SER A 98 0.10 7.32 -19.92
CA SER A 98 1.53 7.10 -20.10
C SER A 98 2.20 6.69 -18.77
N ALA A 99 3.46 6.26 -18.80
CA ALA A 99 4.24 5.98 -17.60
C ALA A 99 4.32 7.21 -16.69
N LEU A 100 4.58 8.38 -17.28
CA LEU A 100 4.60 9.65 -16.55
C LEU A 100 3.25 9.96 -15.92
N ASP A 101 2.15 9.81 -16.67
CA ASP A 101 0.80 10.12 -16.19
C ASP A 101 0.31 9.15 -15.10
N ASN A 102 0.84 7.92 -15.06
CA ASN A 102 0.59 6.96 -13.99
C ASN A 102 1.29 7.39 -12.69
N VAL A 103 2.55 7.81 -12.75
CA VAL A 103 3.30 8.31 -11.58
C VAL A 103 2.70 9.63 -11.08
N LEU A 104 2.37 10.55 -12.01
CA LEU A 104 1.81 11.86 -11.73
C LEU A 104 0.47 11.78 -10.97
N LEU A 105 -0.33 10.75 -11.24
CA LEU A 105 -1.67 10.57 -10.66
C LEU A 105 -1.66 10.65 -9.12
N GLY A 106 -0.69 10.01 -8.47
CA GLY A 106 -0.58 10.00 -7.01
C GLY A 106 -0.33 11.38 -6.42
N LEU A 107 0.45 12.21 -7.13
CA LEU A 107 0.76 13.59 -6.73
C LEU A 107 -0.44 14.52 -6.97
N GLN A 108 -1.15 14.33 -8.08
CA GLN A 108 -2.39 15.07 -8.38
C GLN A 108 -3.45 14.86 -7.29
N TYR A 109 -3.66 13.61 -6.85
CA TYR A 109 -4.62 13.33 -5.77
C TYR A 109 -4.20 13.86 -4.41
N ARG A 110 -2.92 14.17 -4.21
CA ARG A 110 -2.41 14.87 -3.02
C ARG A 110 -2.52 16.39 -3.13
N GLY A 111 -3.00 16.91 -4.26
CA GLY A 111 -3.17 18.34 -4.51
C GLY A 111 -1.86 19.06 -4.85
N VAL A 112 -0.83 18.35 -5.29
CA VAL A 112 0.43 18.96 -5.73
C VAL A 112 0.19 19.73 -7.03
N PRO A 113 0.67 20.99 -7.16
CA PRO A 113 0.55 21.77 -8.39
C PRO A 113 1.10 21.03 -9.61
N GLU A 114 0.46 21.16 -10.76
CA GLU A 114 0.75 20.35 -11.96
C GLU A 114 2.23 20.41 -12.39
N THR A 115 2.82 21.60 -12.42
CA THR A 115 4.22 21.79 -12.81
C THR A 115 5.18 21.08 -11.85
N GLU A 116 4.90 21.14 -10.55
CA GLU A 116 5.71 20.49 -9.52
C GLU A 116 5.52 18.96 -9.56
N ALA A 117 4.27 18.51 -9.71
CA ALA A 117 3.95 17.09 -9.83
C ALA A 117 4.66 16.45 -11.03
N ARG A 118 4.72 17.16 -12.16
CA ARG A 118 5.41 16.69 -13.36
C ARG A 118 6.92 16.56 -13.14
N ALA A 119 7.55 17.59 -12.58
CA ALA A 119 8.99 17.55 -12.28
C ALA A 119 9.34 16.42 -11.30
N GLN A 120 8.54 16.22 -10.25
CA GLN A 120 8.74 15.12 -9.31
C GLN A 120 8.53 13.74 -9.96
N ALA A 121 7.52 13.59 -10.82
CA ALA A 121 7.26 12.33 -11.52
C ALA A 121 8.38 11.96 -12.49
N GLU A 122 8.96 12.94 -13.21
CA GLU A 122 10.12 12.75 -14.07
C GLU A 122 11.36 12.32 -13.26
N ASP A 123 11.62 12.95 -12.12
CA ASP A 123 12.72 12.56 -11.21
C ASP A 123 12.53 11.12 -10.68
N TRP A 124 11.31 10.76 -10.27
CA TRP A 124 11.02 9.39 -9.84
C TRP A 124 11.24 8.36 -10.94
N LEU A 125 10.79 8.63 -12.17
CA LEU A 125 11.07 7.77 -13.32
C LEU A 125 12.57 7.64 -13.58
N ALA A 126 13.34 8.72 -13.46
CA ALA A 126 14.80 8.67 -13.62
C ALA A 126 15.46 7.78 -12.55
N ARG A 127 15.05 7.90 -11.28
CA ARG A 127 15.58 7.09 -10.16
C ARG A 127 15.36 5.60 -10.32
N VAL A 128 14.26 5.20 -10.96
CA VAL A 128 13.98 3.77 -11.25
C VAL A 128 14.55 3.32 -12.60
N GLY A 129 15.35 4.15 -13.27
CA GLY A 129 16.00 3.82 -14.55
C GLY A 129 15.05 3.83 -15.74
N LEU A 130 14.04 4.71 -15.74
CA LEU A 130 13.04 4.89 -16.80
C LEU A 130 13.08 6.32 -17.39
N ALA A 131 14.18 7.03 -17.24
CA ALA A 131 14.40 8.31 -17.93
C ALA A 131 14.20 8.15 -19.46
N GLY A 132 13.43 9.04 -20.07
CA GLY A 132 13.10 8.99 -21.51
C GLY A 132 11.99 8.01 -21.90
N PHE A 133 11.41 7.26 -20.95
CA PHE A 133 10.27 6.35 -21.20
C PHE A 133 8.92 6.91 -20.73
N GLY A 134 8.87 8.17 -20.27
CA GLY A 134 7.69 8.79 -19.69
C GLY A 134 6.45 8.74 -20.59
N ASP A 135 6.63 8.94 -21.90
CA ASP A 135 5.53 8.98 -22.88
C ASP A 135 5.02 7.58 -23.30
N ARG A 136 5.63 6.50 -22.81
CA ARG A 136 5.23 5.13 -23.17
C ARG A 136 4.00 4.71 -22.40
N TYR A 137 3.05 4.12 -23.09
CA TYR A 137 1.90 3.46 -22.47
C TYR A 137 2.27 2.08 -21.93
N PRO A 138 1.53 1.51 -20.96
CA PRO A 138 1.85 0.22 -20.34
C PRO A 138 2.09 -0.91 -21.34
N HIS A 139 1.32 -1.01 -22.42
CA HIS A 139 1.50 -2.04 -23.44
C HIS A 139 2.81 -1.90 -24.25
N GLN A 140 3.49 -0.76 -24.17
CA GLN A 140 4.77 -0.48 -24.82
C GLN A 140 5.98 -0.71 -23.89
N LEU A 141 5.72 -1.03 -22.62
CA LEU A 141 6.73 -1.28 -21.59
C LEU A 141 6.93 -2.78 -21.39
N SER A 142 8.17 -3.21 -21.11
CA SER A 142 8.41 -4.59 -20.66
C SER A 142 7.82 -4.81 -19.26
N GLY A 143 7.58 -6.07 -18.86
CA GLY A 143 7.02 -6.37 -17.53
C GLY A 143 7.86 -5.80 -16.38
N GLY A 144 9.19 -5.90 -16.47
CA GLY A 144 10.08 -5.31 -15.47
C GLY A 144 10.13 -3.78 -15.51
N MET A 145 9.75 -3.14 -16.62
CA MET A 145 9.55 -1.68 -16.64
C MET A 145 8.21 -1.33 -15.98
N ARG A 146 7.13 -2.07 -16.27
CA ARG A 146 5.82 -1.83 -15.65
C ARG A 146 5.82 -2.01 -14.14
N GLN A 147 6.63 -2.91 -13.59
CA GLN A 147 6.78 -3.08 -12.14
C GLN A 147 7.52 -1.92 -11.45
N ARG A 148 8.25 -1.10 -12.21
CA ARG A 148 9.02 0.05 -11.71
C ARG A 148 8.29 1.39 -11.86
N VAL A 149 7.24 1.44 -12.70
CA VAL A 149 6.31 2.57 -12.81
C VAL A 149 5.31 2.51 -11.66
#